data_AF-A0A2N1W8Q5-F1
#
_entry.id   AF-A0A2N1W8Q5-F1
#
_cell.length_a   1.000
_cell.length_b   1.000
_cell.length_c   1.000
_cell.angle_alpha   90.00
_cell.angle_beta   90.00
_cell.angle_gamma   90.00
#
_symmetry.space_group_name_H-M   'P 1'
#
loop_
_entity.id
_entity.type
_entity.pdbx_description
1 polymer ?
#
loop_
_entity_poly.entity_id
_entity_poly.type
_entity_poly.pdbx_seq_one_letter_code
_entity_poly.pdbx_strand_id
1 'polypeptide(L)'
;MVLAGRSGQPGRDTVRSRRGFTLIELLVVVTIIGILASIGLPKLQATKERAIVTSMIADLRSIATLQEAFFAGNGDYAGGVRAGPERAGIGGRGRISFVPSSGNTITLSRRVRRGVVGWRATVRNPQVTTRSRDVCGSFMGDPSFAPNRKVTTEGVAACY
;
A
#
# COMPACT_ATOMS: atom_id res chain seq x y z
N MET A 1 53.31 -58.34 -46.52
CA MET A 1 52.19 -57.51 -47.03
C MET A 1 51.69 -56.68 -45.84
N VAL A 2 52.26 -55.49 -45.60
CA VAL A 2 52.02 -54.20 -46.29
C VAL A 2 50.74 -53.50 -45.77
N LEU A 3 51.01 -52.50 -44.90
CA LEU A 3 50.21 -51.30 -44.54
C LEU A 3 48.88 -51.50 -43.78
N ALA A 4 48.37 -50.54 -42.99
CA ALA A 4 48.84 -49.18 -42.65
C ALA A 4 48.87 -49.00 -41.09
N GLY A 5 49.36 -47.91 -40.46
CA GLY A 5 49.69 -46.56 -40.93
C GLY A 5 48.56 -45.55 -40.69
N ARG A 6 48.21 -45.24 -39.43
CA ARG A 6 47.26 -44.16 -39.09
C ARG A 6 47.83 -43.22 -38.02
N SER A 7 48.13 -42.00 -38.45
CA SER A 7 48.72 -40.93 -37.66
C SER A 7 47.78 -40.43 -36.56
N GLY A 8 48.26 -40.41 -35.32
CA GLY A 8 47.64 -39.62 -34.26
C GLY A 8 47.86 -38.14 -34.52
N GLN A 9 46.78 -37.40 -34.85
CA GLN A 9 46.84 -35.94 -34.89
C GLN A 9 46.86 -35.40 -33.44
N PRO A 10 47.86 -34.59 -33.04
CA PRO A 10 47.81 -33.92 -31.76
C PRO A 10 46.75 -32.81 -31.83
N GLY A 11 45.75 -32.91 -30.95
CA GLY A 11 44.77 -31.85 -30.75
C GLY A 11 45.48 -30.56 -30.34
N ARG A 12 45.29 -29.49 -31.10
CA ARG A 12 45.81 -28.16 -30.72
C ARG A 12 44.99 -27.61 -29.57
N ASP A 13 45.48 -27.80 -28.35
CA ASP A 13 44.95 -27.14 -27.16
C ASP A 13 45.10 -25.61 -27.30
N THR A 14 44.02 -24.96 -27.73
CA THR A 14 43.95 -23.50 -27.77
C THR A 14 43.95 -22.97 -26.35
N VAL A 15 45.11 -22.44 -25.92
CA VAL A 15 45.29 -21.84 -24.60
C VAL A 15 44.30 -20.69 -24.42
N ARG A 16 43.17 -20.97 -23.75
CA ARG A 16 42.19 -19.95 -23.39
C ARG A 16 42.80 -19.04 -22.33
N SER A 17 43.19 -17.83 -22.76
CA SER A 17 43.56 -16.72 -21.88
C SER A 17 42.50 -16.54 -20.78
N ARG A 18 42.87 -16.87 -19.54
CA ARG A 18 42.06 -16.55 -18.36
C ARG A 18 42.31 -15.09 -18.01
N ARG A 19 41.41 -14.20 -18.45
CA ARG A 19 41.39 -12.81 -17.99
C ARG A 19 40.85 -12.80 -16.55
N GLY A 20 41.72 -12.52 -15.58
CA GLY A 20 41.30 -12.28 -14.20
C GLY A 20 40.77 -10.87 -14.04
N PHE A 21 39.66 -10.71 -13.30
CA PHE A 21 39.18 -9.41 -12.85
C PHE A 21 40.09 -8.92 -11.71
N THR A 22 40.46 -7.64 -11.69
CA THR A 22 41.30 -7.11 -10.62
C THR A 22 40.46 -6.78 -9.38
N LEU A 23 41.08 -6.88 -8.20
CA LEU A 23 40.46 -6.50 -6.92
C LEU A 23 40.07 -5.01 -6.89
N ILE A 24 40.84 -4.15 -7.58
CA ILE A 24 40.59 -2.71 -7.67
C ILE A 24 39.41 -2.38 -8.58
N GLU A 25 39.21 -3.11 -9.69
CA GLU A 25 38.01 -2.94 -10.53
C GLU A 25 36.72 -3.28 -9.77
N LEU A 26 36.72 -4.34 -8.96
CA LEU A 26 35.55 -4.64 -8.11
C LEU A 26 35.36 -3.59 -7.01
N LEU A 27 36.44 -3.12 -6.39
CA LEU A 27 36.39 -2.12 -5.32
C LEU A 27 35.77 -0.80 -5.80
N VAL A 28 36.23 -0.26 -6.94
CA VAL A 28 35.66 1.00 -7.48
C VAL A 28 34.19 0.83 -7.88
N VAL A 29 33.80 -0.32 -8.44
CA VAL A 29 32.42 -0.60 -8.83
C VAL A 29 31.49 -0.64 -7.60
N VAL A 30 31.84 -1.35 -6.53
CA VAL A 30 30.99 -1.39 -5.32
C VAL A 30 30.95 -0.04 -4.61
N THR A 31 32.02 0.76 -4.65
CA THR A 31 32.03 2.13 -4.13
C THR A 31 31.04 3.02 -4.91
N ILE A 32 31.06 3.00 -6.24
CA ILE A 32 30.14 3.78 -7.07
C ILE A 32 28.68 3.35 -6.85
N ILE A 33 28.41 2.03 -6.82
CA ILE A 33 27.06 1.51 -6.53
C ILE A 33 26.60 1.93 -5.14
N GLY A 34 27.47 1.91 -4.12
CA GLY A 34 27.17 2.36 -2.77
C GLY A 34 26.77 3.84 -2.70
N ILE A 35 27.49 4.72 -3.40
CA ILE A 35 27.16 6.15 -3.51
C ILE A 35 25.77 6.32 -4.15
N LEU A 36 25.51 5.68 -5.29
CA LEU A 36 24.22 5.76 -5.99
C LEU A 36 23.06 5.21 -5.15
N ALA A 37 23.26 4.08 -4.46
CA ALA A 37 22.26 3.45 -3.62
C ALA A 37 21.87 4.32 -2.40
N SER A 38 22.86 4.99 -1.78
CA SER A 38 22.61 5.87 -0.63
C SER A 38 21.66 7.03 -0.93
N ILE A 39 21.68 7.55 -2.17
CA ILE A 39 20.77 8.61 -2.63
C ILE A 39 19.43 8.02 -3.13
N GLY A 40 19.47 6.88 -3.82
CA GLY A 40 18.29 6.25 -4.43
C GLY A 40 17.28 5.65 -3.44
N LEU A 41 17.76 4.92 -2.43
CA LEU A 41 16.93 4.19 -1.48
C LEU A 41 15.97 5.08 -0.64
N PRO A 42 16.39 6.18 0.00
CA PRO A 42 15.48 7.02 0.80
C PRO A 42 14.40 7.69 -0.07
N LYS A 43 14.74 8.08 -1.31
CA LYS A 43 13.77 8.66 -2.26
C LYS A 43 12.71 7.64 -2.65
N LEU A 44 13.08 6.38 -2.86
CA LEU A 44 12.16 5.28 -3.15
C LEU A 44 11.20 5.01 -1.97
N GLN A 45 11.72 4.97 -0.74
CA GLN A 45 10.90 4.79 0.47
C GLN A 45 9.86 5.92 0.62
N ALA A 46 10.29 7.18 0.53
CA ALA A 46 9.38 8.33 0.61
C ALA A 46 8.30 8.33 -0.50
N THR A 47 8.62 7.80 -1.68
CA THR A 47 7.66 7.68 -2.79
C THR A 47 6.64 6.58 -2.53
N LYS A 48 7.07 5.43 -1.98
CA LYS A 48 6.17 4.35 -1.54
C LYS A 48 5.21 4.80 -0.44
N GLU A 49 5.70 5.51 0.58
CA GLU A 49 4.82 6.05 1.64
C GLU A 49 3.74 6.99 1.08
N ARG A 50 4.10 7.88 0.14
CA ARG A 50 3.13 8.79 -0.50
C ARG A 50 2.05 8.03 -1.29
N ALA A 51 2.44 6.98 -2.01
CA ALA A 51 1.49 6.13 -2.73
C ALA A 51 0.52 5.41 -1.77
N ILE A 52 1.01 4.92 -0.63
CA ILE A 52 0.18 4.30 0.42
C ILE A 52 -0.78 5.33 1.03
N VAL A 53 -0.31 6.51 1.41
CA VAL A 53 -1.19 7.58 1.93
C VAL A 53 -2.27 7.97 0.90
N THR A 54 -1.95 7.93 -0.39
CA THR A 54 -2.91 8.17 -1.47
C THR A 54 -3.96 7.05 -1.57
N SER A 55 -3.57 5.76 -1.41
CA SER A 55 -4.53 4.64 -1.38
C SER A 55 -5.44 4.70 -0.15
N MET A 56 -4.91 5.08 1.03
CA MET A 56 -5.71 5.28 2.24
C MET A 56 -6.80 6.36 2.07
N ILE A 57 -6.48 7.45 1.36
CA ILE A 57 -7.45 8.51 1.03
C ILE A 57 -8.46 8.02 -0.03
N ALA A 58 -8.04 7.22 -1.01
CA ALA A 58 -8.91 6.64 -2.02
C ALA A 58 -9.90 5.61 -1.43
N ASP A 59 -9.44 4.77 -0.49
CA ASP A 59 -10.28 3.84 0.27
C ASP A 59 -11.35 4.61 1.07
N LEU A 60 -10.99 5.71 1.75
CA LEU A 60 -11.94 6.56 2.48
C LEU A 60 -13.00 7.20 1.58
N ARG A 61 -12.62 7.66 0.39
CA ARG A 61 -13.57 8.22 -0.59
C ARG A 61 -14.53 7.16 -1.11
N SER A 62 -14.01 5.97 -1.42
CA SER A 62 -14.82 4.82 -1.83
C SER A 62 -15.84 4.43 -0.75
N ILE A 63 -15.41 4.41 0.52
CA ILE A 63 -16.30 4.16 1.67
C ILE A 63 -17.36 5.24 1.81
N ALA A 64 -17.04 6.52 1.58
CA ALA A 64 -18.04 7.59 1.60
C ALA A 64 -19.13 7.34 0.55
N THR A 65 -18.76 7.06 -0.70
CA THR A 65 -19.73 6.74 -1.77
C THR A 65 -20.58 5.50 -1.44
N LEU A 66 -19.98 4.46 -0.86
CA LEU A 66 -20.71 3.26 -0.43
C LEU A 66 -21.65 3.53 0.76
N GLN A 67 -21.31 4.44 1.66
CA GLN A 67 -22.18 4.84 2.76
C GLN A 67 -23.41 5.60 2.26
N GLU A 68 -23.27 6.49 1.28
CA GLU A 68 -24.41 7.18 0.67
C GLU A 68 -25.33 6.21 -0.07
N ALA A 69 -24.76 5.26 -0.83
CA ALA A 69 -25.52 4.21 -1.50
C ALA A 69 -26.26 3.31 -0.50
N PHE A 70 -25.60 2.91 0.58
CA PHE A 70 -26.21 2.12 1.65
C PHE A 70 -27.31 2.90 2.36
N PHE A 71 -27.10 4.18 2.68
CA PHE A 71 -28.12 5.03 3.31
C PHE A 71 -29.36 5.18 2.41
N ALA A 72 -29.17 5.37 1.10
CA ALA A 72 -30.28 5.45 0.14
C ALA A 72 -31.12 4.16 0.08
N GLY A 73 -30.51 2.99 0.25
CA GLY A 73 -31.21 1.70 0.28
C GLY A 73 -31.76 1.28 1.66
N ASN A 74 -31.15 1.73 2.75
CA ASN A 74 -31.41 1.21 4.11
C ASN A 74 -31.94 2.25 5.12
N GLY A 75 -31.91 3.54 4.81
CA GLY A 75 -32.32 4.63 5.72
C GLY A 75 -31.42 4.81 6.96
N ASP A 76 -30.26 4.16 7.00
CA ASP A 76 -29.29 4.24 8.08
C ASP A 76 -27.88 3.92 7.52
N TYR A 77 -26.81 4.40 8.16
CA TYR A 77 -25.44 4.14 7.73
C TYR A 77 -24.92 2.78 8.23
N ALA A 78 -24.07 2.13 7.43
CA ALA A 78 -23.49 0.84 7.77
C ALA A 78 -22.50 0.96 8.94
N GLY A 79 -22.58 0.01 9.88
CA GLY A 79 -21.73 -0.02 11.08
C GLY A 79 -20.37 -0.69 10.90
N GLY A 80 -19.98 -1.05 9.68
CA GLY A 80 -18.72 -1.70 9.37
C GLY A 80 -18.61 -2.13 7.91
N VAL A 81 -17.41 -2.55 7.50
CA VAL A 81 -17.14 -3.15 6.19
C VAL A 81 -17.18 -4.67 6.27
N ARG A 82 -17.35 -5.36 5.14
CA ARG A 82 -17.10 -6.80 5.01
C ARG A 82 -16.67 -7.20 3.59
N ALA A 83 -16.03 -8.36 3.48
CA ALA A 83 -15.91 -9.07 2.21
C ALA A 83 -17.22 -9.79 1.83
N GLY A 84 -17.42 -10.00 0.54
CA GLY A 84 -18.68 -10.53 -0.02
C GLY A 84 -19.75 -9.45 -0.18
N PRO A 85 -21.03 -9.83 -0.45
CA PRO A 85 -22.10 -8.89 -0.78
C PRO A 85 -22.40 -7.89 0.34
N GLU A 86 -23.35 -6.98 0.15
CA GLU A 86 -23.77 -6.08 1.23
C GLU A 86 -24.61 -6.83 2.27
N ARG A 87 -24.68 -6.34 3.52
CA ARG A 87 -25.66 -6.82 4.51
C ARG A 87 -26.51 -5.66 4.95
N ALA A 88 -27.78 -5.66 4.53
CA ALA A 88 -28.79 -4.75 5.04
C ALA A 88 -28.89 -4.82 6.58
N GLY A 89 -29.13 -3.67 7.21
CA GLY A 89 -29.37 -3.61 8.65
C GLY A 89 -29.18 -2.23 9.26
N ILE A 90 -30.11 -1.86 10.13
CA ILE A 90 -30.11 -0.59 10.88
C ILE A 90 -29.39 -0.73 12.23
N GLY A 91 -29.22 0.38 12.94
CA GLY A 91 -28.62 0.42 14.27
C GLY A 91 -27.13 0.08 14.28
N GLY A 92 -26.44 0.17 13.13
CA GLY A 92 -25.05 -0.26 12.97
C GLY A 92 -24.88 -1.78 12.76
N ARG A 93 -25.97 -2.52 12.52
CA ARG A 93 -25.91 -3.95 12.14
C ARG A 93 -25.60 -4.16 10.66
N GLY A 94 -25.85 -3.15 9.83
CA GLY A 94 -25.53 -3.16 8.40
C GLY A 94 -24.03 -3.19 8.09
N ARG A 95 -23.66 -3.74 6.94
CA ARG A 95 -22.27 -3.83 6.45
C ARG A 95 -22.20 -3.57 4.95
N ILE A 96 -21.37 -2.61 4.55
CA ILE A 96 -21.05 -2.37 3.13
C ILE A 96 -20.05 -3.40 2.61
N SER A 97 -20.16 -3.72 1.31
CA SER A 97 -19.20 -4.57 0.59
C SER A 97 -17.94 -3.77 0.26
N PHE A 98 -16.86 -3.97 1.01
CA PHE A 98 -15.59 -3.28 0.73
C PHE A 98 -14.39 -4.15 1.11
N VAL A 99 -13.44 -4.25 0.17
CA VAL A 99 -12.12 -4.87 0.38
C VAL A 99 -11.07 -3.76 0.35
N PRO A 100 -10.29 -3.56 1.43
CA PRO A 100 -9.32 -2.48 1.49
C PRO A 100 -8.12 -2.72 0.57
N SER A 101 -7.45 -1.62 0.19
CA SER A 101 -6.16 -1.69 -0.50
C SER A 101 -5.12 -2.44 0.34
N SER A 102 -4.10 -3.03 -0.31
CA SER A 102 -3.13 -3.90 0.37
C SER A 102 -2.43 -3.21 1.55
N GLY A 103 -2.48 -3.86 2.72
CA GLY A 103 -1.90 -3.34 3.97
C GLY A 103 -2.74 -2.28 4.70
N ASN A 104 -3.85 -1.82 4.13
CA ASN A 104 -4.75 -0.87 4.79
C ASN A 104 -5.73 -1.60 5.73
N THR A 105 -5.72 -1.22 7.01
CA THR A 105 -6.71 -1.67 8.00
C THR A 105 -7.75 -0.58 8.19
N ILE A 106 -9.04 -0.94 8.06
CA ILE A 106 -10.15 0.02 8.09
C ILE A 106 -11.06 -0.23 9.29
N THR A 107 -11.25 0.82 10.08
CA THR A 107 -12.22 0.87 11.17
C THR A 107 -13.33 1.83 10.78
N LEU A 108 -14.46 1.28 10.36
CA LEU A 108 -15.70 2.00 10.10
C LEU A 108 -16.66 1.82 11.30
N SER A 109 -17.28 2.91 11.76
CA SER A 109 -18.30 2.85 12.81
C SER A 109 -19.42 3.85 12.54
N ARG A 110 -20.66 3.37 12.65
CA ARG A 110 -21.86 4.23 12.71
C ARG A 110 -21.85 5.03 14.00
N ARG A 111 -22.30 6.28 13.95
CA ARG A 111 -22.35 7.21 15.09
C ARG A 111 -23.75 7.82 15.20
N VAL A 112 -24.19 8.08 16.42
CA VAL A 112 -25.44 8.82 16.69
C VAL A 112 -25.21 9.76 17.85
N ARG A 113 -25.70 11.00 17.75
CA ARG A 113 -25.69 11.99 18.83
C ARG A 113 -26.91 12.89 18.69
N ARG A 114 -27.73 13.00 19.74
CA ARG A 114 -28.93 13.86 19.78
C ARG A 114 -29.85 13.72 18.55
N GLY A 115 -30.06 12.47 18.10
CA GLY A 115 -30.87 12.17 16.90
C GLY A 115 -30.15 12.32 15.56
N VAL A 116 -29.02 13.04 15.49
CA VAL A 116 -28.18 13.10 14.28
C VAL A 116 -27.49 11.75 14.10
N VAL A 117 -27.70 11.14 12.95
CA VAL A 117 -27.11 9.86 12.53
C VAL A 117 -26.00 10.15 11.53
N GLY A 118 -24.87 9.44 11.67
CA GLY A 118 -23.70 9.62 10.83
C GLY A 118 -22.74 8.45 10.93
N TRP A 119 -21.52 8.65 10.45
CA TRP A 119 -20.47 7.63 10.48
C TRP A 119 -19.09 8.27 10.62
N ARG A 120 -18.12 7.48 11.10
CA ARG A 120 -16.70 7.80 10.95
C ARG A 120 -15.96 6.58 10.43
N ALA A 121 -15.01 6.81 9.53
CA ALA A 121 -14.07 5.82 9.06
C ALA A 121 -12.64 6.28 9.34
N THR A 122 -11.78 5.35 9.75
CA THR A 122 -10.33 5.55 9.84
C THR A 122 -9.61 4.42 9.13
N VAL A 123 -8.61 4.75 8.32
CA VAL A 123 -7.71 3.82 7.66
C VAL A 123 -6.33 3.98 8.27
N ARG A 124 -5.67 2.86 8.59
CA ARG A 124 -4.28 2.82 9.07
C ARG A 124 -3.48 1.86 8.21
N ASN A 125 -2.25 2.23 7.84
CA ASN A 125 -1.31 1.31 7.20
C ASN A 125 0.01 1.25 8.00
N PRO A 126 0.43 0.07 8.50
CA PRO A 126 1.63 -0.06 9.32
C PRO A 126 2.95 0.15 8.55
N GLN A 127 2.91 0.22 7.22
CA GLN A 127 4.08 0.48 6.36
C GLN A 127 4.40 1.99 6.24
N VAL A 128 3.51 2.88 6.69
CA VAL A 128 3.79 4.32 6.78
C VAL A 128 4.48 4.58 8.11
N THR A 129 5.78 4.90 8.07
CA THR A 129 6.58 5.20 9.26
C THR A 129 6.40 6.64 9.75
N THR A 130 5.97 7.53 8.85
CA THR A 130 5.64 8.93 9.14
C THR A 130 4.38 9.04 10.03
N ARG A 131 4.56 9.14 11.36
CA ARG A 131 3.48 9.28 12.38
C ARG A 131 2.51 10.46 12.21
N SER A 132 2.76 11.39 11.30
CA SER A 132 1.83 12.49 10.98
C SER A 132 0.90 12.17 9.80
N ARG A 133 0.98 10.94 9.30
CA ARG A 133 0.22 10.41 8.16
C ARG A 133 -0.10 8.90 8.26
N ASP A 134 0.24 8.21 9.35
CA ASP A 134 0.05 6.74 9.46
C ASP A 134 -1.44 6.36 9.63
N VAL A 135 -2.27 7.31 10.04
CA VAL A 135 -3.72 7.19 10.08
C VAL A 135 -4.37 8.29 9.24
N CYS A 136 -5.35 7.90 8.42
CA CYS A 136 -6.24 8.80 7.71
C CYS A 136 -7.67 8.60 8.22
N GLY A 137 -8.49 9.65 8.21
CA GLY A 137 -9.89 9.56 8.63
C GLY A 137 -10.82 10.51 7.88
N SER A 138 -12.09 10.14 7.86
CA SER A 138 -13.21 10.96 7.38
C SER A 138 -14.46 10.65 8.22
N PHE A 139 -15.42 11.57 8.24
CA PHE A 139 -16.69 11.42 8.95
C PHE A 139 -17.80 12.17 8.23
N MET A 140 -19.05 11.88 8.61
CA MET A 140 -20.25 12.58 8.18
C MET A 140 -21.26 12.65 9.33
N GLY A 141 -22.03 13.73 9.40
CA GLY A 141 -22.88 14.09 10.52
C GLY A 141 -22.11 14.89 11.58
N ASP A 142 -22.66 14.97 12.80
CA ASP A 142 -22.19 15.80 13.90
C ASP A 142 -20.63 15.90 14.02
N PRO A 143 -20.04 17.12 14.08
CA PRO A 143 -18.59 17.32 14.15
C PRO A 143 -17.84 16.55 15.25
N SER A 144 -18.51 16.11 16.32
CA SER A 144 -17.90 15.25 17.34
C SER A 144 -17.67 13.80 16.89
N PHE A 145 -18.10 13.43 15.68
CA PHE A 145 -17.77 12.15 15.04
C PHE A 145 -16.37 12.16 14.40
N ALA A 146 -15.78 13.34 14.19
CA ALA A 146 -14.42 13.51 13.69
C ALA A 146 -13.41 12.62 14.43
N PRO A 147 -12.59 11.81 13.74
CA PRO A 147 -11.64 10.91 14.39
C PRO A 147 -10.41 11.63 14.96
N ASN A 148 -10.10 12.84 14.49
CA ASN A 148 -8.97 13.66 14.94
C ASN A 148 -9.26 15.15 14.67
N ARG A 149 -8.62 16.05 15.43
CA ARG A 149 -8.71 17.51 15.24
C ARG A 149 -8.28 18.01 13.85
N LYS A 150 -7.45 17.27 13.11
CA LYS A 150 -7.10 17.60 11.70
C LYS A 150 -8.21 17.27 10.70
N VAL A 151 -9.21 16.48 11.08
CA VAL A 151 -10.37 16.13 10.23
C VAL A 151 -11.51 17.05 10.64
N THR A 152 -11.53 18.27 10.10
CA THR A 152 -12.46 19.33 10.51
C THR A 152 -13.75 19.39 9.70
N THR A 153 -13.75 18.81 8.50
CA THR A 153 -14.81 19.00 7.49
C THR A 153 -15.42 17.66 7.13
N GLU A 154 -16.74 17.57 7.15
CA GLU A 154 -17.49 16.38 6.75
C GLU A 154 -17.18 15.97 5.31
N GLY A 155 -17.14 14.67 5.04
CA GLY A 155 -16.80 14.10 3.73
C GLY A 155 -15.32 14.26 3.30
N VAL A 156 -14.56 15.15 3.92
CA VAL A 156 -13.14 15.37 3.59
C VAL A 156 -12.25 14.38 4.34
N ALA A 157 -11.57 13.53 3.59
CA ALA A 157 -10.55 12.64 4.12
C ALA A 157 -9.23 13.38 4.37
N ALA A 158 -8.71 13.29 5.60
CA ALA A 158 -7.41 13.87 5.98
C ALA A 158 -6.58 12.90 6.83
N CYS A 159 -5.25 12.96 6.69
CA CYS A 159 -4.29 12.12 7.42
C CYS A 159 -3.60 12.92 8.52
N TYR A 160 -3.29 12.26 9.64
CA TYR A 160 -2.91 12.95 10.87
C TYR A 160 -1.81 12.26 11.66
#